data_AF-A0A7Y4RIG7-F1
#
_entry.id   AF-A0A7Y4RIG7-F1
#
_cell.length_a   1.000
_cell.length_b   1.000
_cell.length_c   1.000
_cell.angle_alpha   90.00
_cell.angle_beta   90.00
_cell.angle_gamma   90.00
#
_symmetry.space_group_name_H-M   'P 1'
#
loop_
_entity.id
_entity.type
_entity.pdbx_description
1 polymer ?
#
loop_
_entity_poly.entity_id
_entity_poly.type
_entity_poly.pdbx_seq_one_letter_code
_entity_poly.pdbx_strand_id
1 'polypeptide(L)'
;MTKSSTNFILGSAPLPPSLVVGREDDIKVIKERLLSGKTDSTNLQVLTAIRGWPGVGKGTLASVIAYDHDIISKYSDGVLWISLGPEPNVLSDLAMWGKALGTDDLIKEKTVEDASRRLSALLRYKRMLLIIDDVWSVSDANPFIVGGPRCATLITTRASAVAQALAGTTDNVYRLNVLTERDSLELLKIIAPAVVSNSLGACKELIKELEGLPLALQIAGHLLNVEANDGLNAIDLLQQLRDGKNILESRESIDQPTPTVALLFQKSSDRLDVQTKECFAYLGVFAPKPSTFDLAAMKSVWQIDDPKPIVRTLVERGLLEPIPELGRYQMHSLLAAHARSLLEN
;
A
#
# COMPACT_ATOMS: atom_id res chain seq x y z
N MET A 1 28.68 -14.58 -0.93
CA MET A 1 28.53 -13.36 -0.10
C MET A 1 27.16 -12.77 -0.37
N THR A 2 26.19 -13.08 0.49
CA THR A 2 24.83 -12.54 0.43
C THR A 2 24.88 -11.07 0.82
N LYS A 3 24.83 -10.17 -0.17
CA LYS A 3 24.59 -8.75 0.10
C LYS A 3 23.23 -8.64 0.79
N SER A 4 23.17 -7.93 1.92
CA SER A 4 21.91 -7.63 2.60
C SER A 4 20.92 -7.01 1.59
N SER A 5 19.75 -7.62 1.43
CA SER A 5 18.70 -7.23 0.47
C SER A 5 18.26 -5.76 0.63
N THR A 6 18.48 -5.17 1.81
CA THR A 6 18.15 -3.79 2.14
C THR A 6 19.02 -2.74 1.42
N ASN A 7 20.23 -3.07 0.97
CA ASN A 7 21.10 -2.11 0.26
C ASN A 7 20.77 -1.95 -1.24
N PHE A 8 19.76 -2.68 -1.73
CA PHE A 8 19.39 -2.71 -3.15
C PHE A 8 18.17 -1.84 -3.47
N ILE A 9 17.38 -1.52 -2.45
CA ILE A 9 16.20 -0.69 -2.59
C ILE A 9 16.59 0.73 -2.21
N LEU A 10 16.47 1.62 -3.19
CA LEU A 10 16.84 3.02 -3.11
C LEU A 10 15.57 3.86 -2.97
N GLY A 11 15.56 4.77 -1.99
CA GLY A 11 14.39 5.59 -1.67
C GLY A 11 13.57 4.99 -0.53
N SER A 12 12.26 5.22 -0.57
CA SER A 12 11.36 4.99 0.57
C SER A 12 10.41 3.81 0.33
N ALA A 13 10.91 2.69 -0.19
CA ALA A 13 10.06 1.53 -0.42
C ALA A 13 9.58 0.91 0.92
N PRO A 14 8.29 0.62 1.09
CA PRO A 14 7.83 -0.15 2.23
C PRO A 14 8.34 -1.58 2.13
N LEU A 15 8.57 -2.24 3.27
CA LEU A 15 8.86 -3.67 3.28
C LEU A 15 7.60 -4.46 2.89
N PRO A 16 7.75 -5.66 2.31
CA PRO A 16 6.61 -6.53 2.09
C PRO A 16 6.01 -6.92 3.45
N PRO A 17 4.66 -6.96 3.57
CA PRO A 17 4.02 -7.39 4.80
C PRO A 17 4.36 -8.85 5.10
N SER A 18 4.30 -9.21 6.38
CA SER A 18 4.60 -10.57 6.84
C SER A 18 3.60 -11.61 6.34
N LEU A 19 2.38 -11.17 6.00
CA LEU A 19 1.28 -12.02 5.56
C LEU A 19 0.76 -11.56 4.19
N VAL A 20 0.99 -12.40 3.18
CA VAL A 20 0.42 -12.27 1.83
C VAL A 20 -0.24 -13.58 1.47
N VAL A 21 -1.50 -13.55 1.03
CA VAL A 21 -2.30 -14.75 0.72
C VAL A 21 -2.90 -14.61 -0.67
N GLY A 22 -2.81 -15.67 -1.49
CA GLY A 22 -3.52 -15.77 -2.78
C GLY A 22 -3.02 -14.81 -3.85
N ARG A 23 -1.73 -14.47 -3.83
CA ARG A 23 -1.09 -13.53 -4.78
C ARG A 23 -0.01 -14.17 -5.64
N GLU A 24 0.17 -15.49 -5.55
CA GLU A 24 1.25 -16.22 -6.21
C GLU A 24 1.20 -16.05 -7.74
N ASP A 25 0.01 -16.19 -8.33
CA ASP A 25 -0.20 -16.02 -9.78
C ASP A 25 -0.05 -14.56 -10.20
N ASP A 26 -0.56 -13.61 -9.40
CA ASP A 26 -0.42 -12.17 -9.66
C ASP A 26 1.07 -11.78 -9.70
N ILE A 27 1.84 -12.21 -8.70
CA ILE A 27 3.29 -12.01 -8.60
C ILE A 27 3.98 -12.60 -9.82
N LYS A 28 3.67 -13.86 -10.17
CA LYS A 28 4.28 -14.56 -11.30
C LYS A 28 4.08 -13.79 -12.61
N VAL A 29 2.85 -13.38 -12.92
CA VAL A 29 2.54 -12.66 -14.17
C VAL A 29 3.26 -11.32 -14.23
N ILE A 30 3.28 -10.56 -13.13
CA ILE A 30 3.98 -9.26 -13.10
C ILE A 30 5.48 -9.45 -13.22
N LYS A 31 6.06 -10.44 -12.54
CA LYS A 31 7.48 -10.80 -12.71
C LYS A 31 7.79 -11.13 -14.16
N GLU A 32 6.99 -11.97 -14.81
CA GLU A 32 7.19 -12.33 -16.22
C GLU A 32 7.16 -11.08 -17.12
N ARG A 33 6.21 -10.16 -16.92
CA ARG A 33 6.18 -8.88 -17.67
C ARG A 33 7.46 -8.07 -17.48
N LEU A 34 7.92 -7.95 -16.24
CA LEU A 34 9.13 -7.17 -15.91
C LEU A 34 10.42 -7.87 -16.38
N LEU A 35 10.46 -9.19 -16.46
CA LEU A 35 11.66 -9.94 -16.87
C LEU A 35 11.75 -10.13 -18.39
N SER A 36 10.60 -10.21 -19.07
CA SER A 36 10.47 -10.55 -20.49
C SER A 36 10.74 -9.41 -21.47
N GLY A 37 11.09 -8.21 -20.98
CA GLY A 37 11.34 -7.02 -21.79
C GLY A 37 12.20 -7.31 -23.03
N LYS A 38 11.55 -7.43 -24.19
CA LYS A 38 12.19 -7.52 -25.49
C LYS A 38 12.83 -6.18 -25.77
N THR A 39 14.16 -6.16 -25.79
CA THR A 39 14.98 -5.01 -26.21
C THR A 39 14.91 -4.82 -27.74
N ASP A 40 13.71 -4.82 -28.32
CA ASP A 40 13.54 -4.56 -29.75
C ASP A 40 13.61 -3.05 -29.97
N SER A 41 14.85 -2.55 -30.01
CA SER A 41 15.36 -1.40 -30.78
C SER A 41 14.63 -0.04 -30.79
N THR A 42 13.55 0.18 -30.03
CA THR A 42 12.89 1.49 -29.93
C THR A 42 12.66 1.88 -28.47
N ASN A 43 13.73 2.35 -27.81
CA ASN A 43 13.80 3.30 -26.68
C ASN A 43 12.80 3.29 -25.50
N LEU A 44 11.82 2.39 -25.41
CA LEU A 44 10.78 2.43 -24.40
C LEU A 44 11.04 1.37 -23.35
N GLN A 45 11.29 1.81 -22.12
CA GLN A 45 11.33 0.95 -20.93
C GLN A 45 10.04 0.12 -20.81
N VAL A 46 10.13 -1.09 -20.24
CA VAL A 46 8.94 -1.89 -19.94
C VAL A 46 8.10 -1.13 -18.92
N LEU A 47 6.82 -0.92 -19.22
CA LEU A 47 5.89 -0.24 -18.31
C LEU A 47 4.73 -1.17 -18.00
N THR A 48 4.52 -1.46 -16.72
CA THR A 48 3.34 -2.20 -16.24
C THR A 48 2.55 -1.31 -15.29
N ALA A 49 1.28 -1.08 -15.58
CA ALA A 49 0.38 -0.33 -14.72
C ALA A 49 -0.58 -1.29 -14.00
N ILE A 50 -0.40 -1.48 -12.69
CA ILE A 50 -1.30 -2.23 -11.83
C ILE A 50 -2.48 -1.32 -11.44
N ARG A 51 -3.69 -1.71 -11.84
CA ARG A 51 -4.94 -1.08 -11.40
C ARG A 51 -5.79 -2.03 -10.57
N GLY A 52 -6.63 -1.49 -9.70
CA GLY A 52 -7.55 -2.28 -8.87
C GLY A 52 -8.13 -1.46 -7.73
N TRP A 53 -9.12 -2.03 -7.05
CA TRP A 53 -9.85 -1.37 -5.97
C TRP A 53 -8.96 -0.85 -4.83
N PRO A 54 -9.36 0.20 -4.10
CA PRO A 54 -8.70 0.59 -2.86
C PRO A 54 -8.64 -0.59 -1.88
N GLY A 55 -7.50 -0.80 -1.20
CA GLY A 55 -7.33 -1.90 -0.25
C GLY A 55 -7.14 -3.30 -0.86
N VAL A 56 -7.12 -3.43 -2.20
CA VAL A 56 -6.92 -4.72 -2.89
C VAL A 56 -5.49 -5.28 -2.78
N GLY A 57 -4.51 -4.47 -2.33
CA GLY A 57 -3.12 -4.88 -2.14
C GLY A 57 -2.16 -4.53 -3.28
N LYS A 58 -2.43 -3.48 -4.08
CA LYS A 58 -1.52 -3.06 -5.17
C LYS A 58 -0.13 -2.68 -4.68
N GLY A 59 -0.05 -1.81 -3.66
CA GLY A 59 1.23 -1.40 -3.05
C GLY A 59 1.95 -2.57 -2.39
N THR A 60 1.22 -3.47 -1.73
CA THR A 60 1.74 -4.75 -1.22
C THR A 60 2.35 -5.62 -2.32
N LEU A 61 1.65 -5.76 -3.45
CA LEU A 61 2.15 -6.55 -4.57
C LEU A 61 3.41 -5.91 -5.18
N ALA A 62 3.42 -4.59 -5.35
CA ALA A 62 4.58 -3.87 -5.82
C ALA A 62 5.77 -3.98 -4.84
N SER A 63 5.54 -3.96 -3.52
CA SER A 63 6.60 -4.15 -2.54
C SER A 63 7.15 -5.58 -2.60
N VAL A 64 6.30 -6.61 -2.67
CA VAL A 64 6.78 -8.00 -2.88
C VAL A 64 7.66 -8.11 -4.14
N ILE A 65 7.25 -7.50 -5.25
CA ILE A 65 8.04 -7.45 -6.49
C ILE A 65 9.38 -6.73 -6.28
N ALA A 66 9.41 -5.62 -5.56
CA ALA A 66 10.63 -4.85 -5.30
C ALA A 66 11.71 -5.67 -4.59
N TYR A 67 11.30 -6.55 -3.66
CA TYR A 67 12.21 -7.38 -2.86
C TYR A 67 12.40 -8.80 -3.44
N ASP A 68 11.83 -9.10 -4.61
CA ASP A 68 11.95 -10.40 -5.26
C ASP A 68 13.38 -10.64 -5.80
N HIS A 69 13.90 -11.84 -5.58
CA HIS A 69 15.28 -12.19 -5.94
C HIS A 69 15.56 -12.10 -7.45
N ASP A 70 14.62 -12.53 -8.30
CA ASP A 70 14.82 -12.52 -9.75
C ASP A 70 14.77 -11.09 -10.30
N ILE A 71 13.89 -10.26 -9.72
CA ILE A 71 13.82 -8.82 -10.02
C ILE A 71 15.13 -8.13 -9.62
N ILE A 72 15.61 -8.37 -8.40
CA ILE A 72 16.90 -7.84 -7.91
C ILE A 72 18.05 -8.31 -8.83
N SER A 73 18.04 -9.56 -9.28
CA SER A 73 19.06 -10.07 -10.19
C SER A 73 19.01 -9.40 -11.57
N LYS A 74 17.82 -9.12 -12.11
CA LYS A 74 17.64 -8.48 -13.42
C LYS A 74 18.01 -7.00 -13.39
N TYR A 75 17.57 -6.28 -12.35
CA TYR A 75 17.71 -4.84 -12.21
C TYR A 75 18.88 -4.49 -11.29
N SER A 76 20.08 -4.95 -11.68
CA SER A 76 21.30 -5.00 -10.84
C SER A 76 21.74 -3.69 -10.17
N ASP A 77 21.26 -2.53 -10.63
CA ASP A 77 21.61 -1.23 -10.08
C ASP A 77 20.63 -0.75 -9.00
N GLY A 78 19.55 -1.48 -8.75
CA GLY A 78 18.61 -1.22 -7.65
C GLY A 78 17.16 -1.03 -8.07
N VAL A 79 16.32 -0.81 -7.07
CA VAL A 79 14.91 -0.40 -7.24
C VAL A 79 14.74 1.01 -6.69
N LEU A 80 14.18 1.94 -7.47
CA LEU A 80 13.73 3.24 -6.96
C LEU A 80 12.24 3.18 -6.67
N TRP A 81 11.85 3.63 -5.48
CA TRP A 81 10.44 3.70 -5.08
C TRP A 81 10.04 5.12 -4.73
N ILE A 82 8.85 5.54 -5.18
CA ILE A 82 8.15 6.71 -4.66
C ILE A 82 6.66 6.39 -4.52
N SER A 83 6.01 7.01 -3.52
CA SER A 83 4.56 6.98 -3.37
C SER A 83 4.03 8.42 -3.53
N LEU A 84 3.23 8.68 -4.57
CA LEU A 84 2.78 10.02 -4.92
C LEU A 84 1.56 10.46 -4.09
N GLY A 85 0.54 9.61 -4.00
CA GLY A 85 -0.74 9.97 -3.38
C GLY A 85 -1.47 11.11 -4.12
N PRO A 86 -2.53 11.69 -3.52
CA PRO A 86 -3.41 12.65 -4.19
C PRO A 86 -2.79 14.04 -4.40
N GLU A 87 -1.92 14.47 -3.49
CA GLU A 87 -1.27 15.79 -3.53
C GLU A 87 0.26 15.61 -3.37
N PRO A 88 0.97 15.16 -4.42
CA PRO A 88 2.41 14.98 -4.38
C PRO A 88 3.16 16.31 -4.47
N ASN A 89 4.35 16.37 -3.85
CA ASN A 89 5.32 17.43 -4.15
C ASN A 89 6.35 16.87 -5.13
N VAL A 90 5.98 16.87 -6.41
CA VAL A 90 6.74 16.22 -7.50
C VAL A 90 8.21 16.62 -7.52
N LEU A 91 8.53 17.91 -7.28
CA LEU A 91 9.92 18.38 -7.28
C LEU A 91 10.73 17.80 -6.11
N SER A 92 10.14 17.78 -4.91
CA SER A 92 10.75 17.15 -3.73
C SER A 92 10.90 15.64 -3.92
N ASP A 93 9.91 15.00 -4.53
CA ASP A 93 9.89 13.57 -4.81
C ASP A 93 10.98 13.16 -5.82
N LEU A 94 11.18 13.96 -6.87
CA LEU A 94 12.31 13.80 -7.81
C LEU A 94 13.66 13.99 -7.10
N ALA A 95 13.77 14.98 -6.22
CA ALA A 95 14.98 15.21 -5.44
C ALA A 95 15.29 14.02 -4.50
N MET A 96 14.27 13.35 -3.95
CA MET A 96 14.46 12.12 -3.16
C MET A 96 15.06 10.99 -4.00
N TRP A 97 14.63 10.80 -5.25
CA TRP A 97 15.28 9.84 -6.16
C TRP A 97 16.71 10.26 -6.51
N GLY A 98 16.96 11.54 -6.75
CA GLY A 98 18.32 12.07 -6.94
C GLY A 98 19.24 11.71 -5.77
N LYS A 99 18.80 11.99 -4.55
CA LYS A 99 19.53 11.67 -3.32
C LYS A 99 19.79 10.18 -3.18
N ALA A 100 18.79 9.35 -3.46
CA ALA A 100 18.92 7.89 -3.43
C ALA A 100 19.92 7.37 -4.49
N LEU A 101 20.08 8.08 -5.61
CA LEU A 101 21.10 7.84 -6.63
C LEU A 101 22.47 8.47 -6.30
N GLY A 102 22.61 9.09 -5.13
CA GLY A 102 23.87 9.67 -4.63
C GLY A 102 24.12 11.12 -5.05
N THR A 103 23.09 11.89 -5.41
CA THR A 103 23.25 13.29 -5.81
C THR A 103 22.21 14.21 -5.17
N ASP A 104 22.66 15.28 -4.53
CA ASP A 104 21.78 16.34 -4.01
C ASP A 104 21.46 17.43 -5.05
N ASP A 105 22.02 17.36 -6.26
CA ASP A 105 21.83 18.42 -7.25
C ASP A 105 20.37 18.64 -7.67
N LEU A 106 19.51 17.61 -7.59
CA LEU A 106 18.11 17.74 -7.98
C LEU A 106 17.33 18.67 -7.03
N ILE A 107 17.80 18.86 -5.79
CA ILE A 107 17.18 19.81 -4.85
C ILE A 107 17.38 21.28 -5.27
N LYS A 108 18.33 21.53 -6.17
CA LYS A 108 18.67 22.87 -6.67
C LYS A 108 17.83 23.25 -7.90
N GLU A 109 17.19 22.27 -8.52
CA GLU A 109 16.36 22.51 -9.70
C GLU A 109 15.11 23.28 -9.32
N LYS A 110 14.71 24.22 -10.18
CA LYS A 110 13.56 25.10 -9.93
C LYS A 110 12.28 24.61 -10.58
N THR A 111 12.39 23.67 -11.52
CA THR A 111 11.29 23.16 -12.33
C THR A 111 11.28 21.64 -12.31
N VAL A 112 10.09 21.07 -12.46
CA VAL A 112 9.90 19.61 -12.54
C VAL A 112 10.57 19.06 -13.81
N GLU A 113 10.53 19.82 -14.89
CA GLU A 113 11.10 19.45 -16.19
C GLU A 113 12.62 19.34 -16.13
N ASP A 114 13.31 20.27 -15.46
CA ASP A 114 14.76 20.23 -15.32
C ASP A 114 15.19 19.10 -14.40
N ALA A 115 14.50 18.91 -13.27
CA ALA A 115 14.74 17.78 -12.36
C ALA A 115 14.52 16.43 -13.04
N SER A 116 13.44 16.28 -13.81
CA SER A 116 13.11 15.08 -14.57
C SER A 116 14.15 14.79 -15.67
N ARG A 117 14.60 15.82 -16.40
CA ARG A 117 15.67 15.68 -17.41
C ARG A 117 16.98 15.23 -16.78
N ARG A 118 17.33 15.80 -15.62
CA ARG A 118 18.54 15.42 -14.88
C ARG A 118 18.45 13.99 -14.36
N LEU A 119 17.30 13.60 -13.81
CA LEU A 119 17.02 12.23 -13.40
C LEU A 119 17.16 11.25 -14.58
N SER A 120 16.61 11.59 -15.75
CA SER A 120 16.76 10.79 -16.98
C SER A 120 18.24 10.58 -17.34
N ALA A 121 19.06 11.63 -17.23
CA ALA A 121 20.50 11.52 -17.49
C ALA A 121 21.20 10.56 -16.51
N LEU A 122 20.82 10.56 -15.23
CA LEU A 122 21.35 9.63 -14.22
C LEU A 122 20.96 8.17 -14.49
N LEU A 123 19.74 7.95 -14.99
CA LEU A 123 19.17 6.62 -15.23
C LEU A 123 19.53 6.03 -16.60
N ARG A 124 20.06 6.84 -17.54
CA ARG A 124 20.29 6.46 -18.94
C ARG A 124 21.01 5.12 -19.14
N TYR A 125 22.00 4.82 -18.31
CA TYR A 125 22.81 3.60 -18.42
C TYR A 125 22.59 2.60 -17.28
N LYS A 126 21.66 2.91 -16.37
CA LYS A 126 21.34 2.08 -15.21
C LYS A 126 20.40 0.94 -15.60
N ARG A 127 20.47 -0.14 -14.82
CA ARG A 127 19.56 -1.28 -14.84
C ARG A 127 18.73 -1.26 -13.57
N MET A 128 17.61 -0.53 -13.59
CA MET A 128 16.80 -0.32 -12.38
C MET A 128 15.32 -0.57 -12.63
N LEU A 129 14.62 -1.00 -11.58
CA LEU A 129 13.17 -0.98 -11.54
C LEU A 129 12.73 0.34 -10.90
N LEU A 130 11.87 1.09 -11.57
CA LEU A 130 11.26 2.31 -11.06
C LEU A 130 9.83 1.96 -10.61
N ILE A 131 9.49 2.18 -9.35
CA ILE A 131 8.16 1.93 -8.82
C ILE A 131 7.53 3.25 -8.41
N ILE A 132 6.39 3.57 -9.04
CA ILE A 132 5.60 4.77 -8.77
C ILE A 132 4.26 4.30 -8.19
N ASP A 133 4.15 4.35 -6.87
CA ASP A 133 3.01 3.83 -6.12
C ASP A 133 1.95 4.91 -5.82
N ASP A 134 0.69 4.48 -5.74
CA ASP A 134 -0.49 5.30 -5.47
C ASP A 134 -0.56 6.55 -6.36
N VAL A 135 -0.57 6.36 -7.68
CA VAL A 135 -0.69 7.45 -8.66
C VAL A 135 -2.14 7.88 -8.83
N TRP A 136 -2.38 9.20 -8.73
CA TRP A 136 -3.69 9.82 -8.89
C TRP A 136 -3.84 10.63 -10.18
N SER A 137 -2.74 11.15 -10.73
CA SER A 137 -2.75 11.91 -11.98
C SER A 137 -1.63 11.48 -12.92
N VAL A 138 -1.88 11.63 -14.23
CA VAL A 138 -0.88 11.36 -15.28
C VAL A 138 0.24 12.40 -15.24
N SER A 139 -0.10 13.66 -14.98
CA SER A 139 0.87 14.77 -14.93
C SER A 139 1.90 14.60 -13.82
N ASP A 140 1.50 14.05 -12.68
CA ASP A 140 2.42 13.85 -11.55
C ASP A 140 3.33 12.63 -11.74
N ALA A 141 2.87 11.61 -12.47
CA ALA A 141 3.67 10.41 -12.74
C ALA A 141 4.65 10.57 -13.89
N ASN A 142 4.29 11.30 -14.96
CA ASN A 142 5.13 11.47 -16.15
C ASN A 142 6.59 11.89 -15.86
N PRO A 143 6.88 12.81 -14.93
CA PRO A 143 8.24 13.21 -14.60
C PRO A 143 9.16 12.08 -14.11
N PHE A 144 8.59 10.98 -13.62
CA PHE A 144 9.30 9.81 -13.11
C PHE A 144 9.48 8.70 -14.16
N ILE A 145 8.76 8.76 -15.29
CA ILE A 145 8.82 7.77 -16.38
C ILE A 145 9.98 8.11 -17.31
N VAL A 146 11.20 8.08 -16.76
CA VAL A 146 12.42 8.58 -17.41
C VAL A 146 13.56 7.56 -17.49
N GLY A 147 13.27 6.29 -17.20
CA GLY A 147 14.25 5.20 -17.21
C GLY A 147 14.82 4.93 -18.61
N GLY A 148 16.10 4.54 -18.66
CA GLY A 148 16.76 4.14 -19.90
C GLY A 148 16.31 2.77 -20.42
N PRO A 149 16.88 2.27 -21.54
CA PRO A 149 16.46 1.02 -22.19
C PRO A 149 16.62 -0.26 -21.36
N ARG A 150 17.31 -0.18 -20.22
CA ARG A 150 17.50 -1.30 -19.29
C ARG A 150 16.75 -1.10 -17.96
N CYS A 151 15.93 -0.08 -17.89
CA CYS A 151 14.99 0.13 -16.80
C CYS A 151 13.62 -0.46 -17.14
N ALA A 152 12.83 -0.67 -16.10
CA ALA A 152 11.39 -0.87 -16.22
C ALA A 152 10.68 0.03 -15.21
N THR A 153 9.42 0.35 -15.49
CA THR A 153 8.56 1.11 -14.60
C THR A 153 7.34 0.27 -14.22
N LEU A 154 7.09 0.14 -12.91
CA LEU A 154 5.88 -0.42 -12.35
C LEU A 154 5.08 0.72 -11.71
N ILE A 155 3.83 0.87 -12.12
CA ILE A 155 2.95 1.92 -11.62
C ILE A 155 1.79 1.25 -10.88
N THR A 156 1.38 1.79 -9.73
CA THR A 156 0.11 1.40 -9.11
C THR A 156 -0.86 2.58 -9.13
N THR A 157 -2.12 2.30 -9.42
CA THR A 157 -3.18 3.33 -9.37
C THR A 157 -4.54 2.70 -9.09
N ARG A 158 -5.46 3.50 -8.55
CA ARG A 158 -6.88 3.12 -8.42
C ARG A 158 -7.66 3.48 -9.68
N ALA A 159 -7.24 4.53 -10.39
CA ALA A 159 -7.96 5.11 -11.50
C ALA A 159 -7.67 4.38 -12.82
N SER A 160 -8.71 3.80 -13.42
CA SER A 160 -8.59 3.08 -14.70
C SER A 160 -8.10 3.99 -15.83
N ALA A 161 -8.54 5.26 -15.87
CA ALA A 161 -8.13 6.22 -16.88
C ALA A 161 -6.63 6.55 -16.78
N VAL A 162 -6.12 6.73 -15.56
CA VAL A 162 -4.69 6.96 -15.29
C VAL A 162 -3.86 5.75 -15.72
N ALA A 163 -4.29 4.53 -15.37
CA ALA A 163 -3.59 3.31 -15.77
C ALA A 163 -3.51 3.19 -17.31
N GLN A 164 -4.61 3.43 -18.02
CA GLN A 164 -4.65 3.37 -19.49
C GLN A 164 -3.77 4.43 -20.14
N ALA A 165 -3.82 5.66 -19.65
CA ALA A 165 -3.02 6.77 -20.18
C ALA A 165 -1.51 6.53 -19.98
N LEU A 166 -1.10 6.02 -18.81
CA LEU A 166 0.32 5.79 -18.50
C LEU A 166 0.86 4.52 -19.14
N ALA A 167 0.04 3.47 -19.31
CA ALA A 167 0.49 2.18 -19.84
C ALA A 167 0.87 2.22 -21.33
N GLY A 168 0.38 3.22 -22.07
CA GLY A 168 0.55 3.37 -23.52
C GLY A 168 -0.26 2.37 -24.34
N THR A 169 -0.35 1.12 -23.89
CA THR A 169 -1.16 0.05 -24.47
C THR A 169 -1.99 -0.66 -23.41
N THR A 170 -3.08 -1.30 -23.81
CA THR A 170 -3.96 -2.05 -22.89
C THR A 170 -3.28 -3.28 -22.28
N ASP A 171 -2.35 -3.91 -23.00
CA ASP A 171 -1.65 -5.11 -22.55
C ASP A 171 -0.72 -4.83 -21.35
N ASN A 172 -0.22 -3.61 -21.28
CA ASN A 172 0.60 -3.12 -20.18
C ASN A 172 -0.21 -2.81 -18.91
N VAL A 173 -1.55 -2.80 -18.97
CA VAL A 173 -2.41 -2.65 -17.80
C VAL A 173 -2.68 -4.02 -17.17
N TYR A 174 -2.28 -4.20 -15.92
CA TYR A 174 -2.60 -5.36 -15.12
C TYR A 174 -3.76 -5.04 -14.16
N ARG A 175 -4.87 -5.76 -14.25
CA ARG A 175 -5.98 -5.62 -13.30
C ARG A 175 -5.76 -6.59 -12.13
N LEU A 176 -5.42 -6.05 -10.97
CA LEU A 176 -5.37 -6.81 -9.73
C LEU A 176 -6.79 -7.00 -9.21
N ASN A 177 -7.21 -8.27 -9.11
CA ASN A 177 -8.54 -8.62 -8.63
C ASN A 177 -8.58 -8.74 -7.09
N VAL A 178 -9.78 -8.68 -6.55
CA VAL A 178 -10.06 -9.04 -5.16
C VAL A 178 -9.69 -10.51 -4.91
N LEU A 179 -9.50 -10.88 -3.64
CA LEU A 179 -9.19 -12.26 -3.30
C LEU A 179 -10.36 -13.17 -3.66
N THR A 180 -10.04 -14.42 -4.01
CA THR A 180 -11.06 -15.45 -4.15
C THR A 180 -11.73 -15.72 -2.80
N GLU A 181 -12.92 -16.34 -2.77
CA GLU A 181 -13.53 -16.76 -1.50
C GLU A 181 -12.59 -17.67 -0.71
N ARG A 182 -11.84 -18.55 -1.40
CA ARG A 182 -10.87 -19.46 -0.79
C ARG A 182 -9.76 -18.70 -0.09
N ASP A 183 -9.10 -17.77 -0.79
CA ASP A 183 -7.97 -17.00 -0.25
C ASP A 183 -8.43 -16.02 0.83
N SER A 184 -9.64 -15.46 0.69
CA SER A 184 -10.26 -14.60 1.69
C SER A 184 -10.53 -15.36 2.99
N LEU A 185 -11.04 -16.58 2.89
CA LEU A 185 -11.28 -17.46 4.03
C LEU A 185 -9.96 -17.91 4.67
N GLU A 186 -8.95 -18.21 3.87
CA GLU A 186 -7.61 -18.54 4.34
C GLU A 186 -7.00 -17.39 5.14
N LEU A 187 -7.09 -16.15 4.62
CA LEU A 187 -6.65 -14.95 5.32
C LEU A 187 -7.39 -14.76 6.66
N LEU A 188 -8.72 -14.85 6.67
CA LEU A 188 -9.49 -14.77 7.92
C LEU A 188 -9.14 -15.89 8.90
N LYS A 189 -8.86 -17.10 8.42
CA LYS A 189 -8.49 -18.23 9.26
C LYS A 189 -7.14 -18.04 9.92
N ILE A 190 -6.18 -17.40 9.24
CA ILE A 190 -4.88 -17.05 9.82
C ILE A 190 -5.03 -16.02 10.94
N ILE A 191 -5.90 -15.02 10.76
CA ILE A 191 -6.06 -13.91 11.71
C ILE A 191 -6.97 -14.26 12.88
N ALA A 192 -8.09 -14.94 12.61
CA ALA A 192 -9.16 -15.24 13.57
C ALA A 192 -9.59 -16.73 13.50
N PRO A 193 -8.68 -17.68 13.80
CA PRO A 193 -8.92 -19.11 13.59
C PRO A 193 -10.12 -19.66 14.37
N ALA A 194 -10.32 -19.19 15.61
CA ALA A 194 -11.45 -19.60 16.45
C ALA A 194 -12.79 -19.12 15.87
N VAL A 195 -12.83 -17.89 15.35
CA VAL A 195 -14.04 -17.31 14.75
C VAL A 195 -14.47 -18.09 13.51
N VAL A 196 -13.51 -18.40 12.63
CA VAL A 196 -13.77 -19.20 11.42
C VAL A 196 -14.20 -20.63 11.77
N SER A 197 -13.60 -21.22 12.80
CA SER A 197 -13.95 -22.58 13.24
C SER A 197 -15.36 -22.66 13.84
N ASN A 198 -15.78 -21.61 14.57
CA ASN A 198 -17.08 -21.56 15.22
C ASN A 198 -18.23 -21.26 14.24
N SER A 199 -17.99 -20.49 13.17
CA SER A 199 -19.05 -20.13 12.22
C SER A 199 -18.53 -19.89 10.80
N LEU A 200 -18.17 -20.97 10.11
CA LEU A 200 -17.71 -20.92 8.71
C LEU A 200 -18.75 -20.26 7.78
N GLY A 201 -20.04 -20.55 7.96
CA GLY A 201 -21.11 -19.99 7.15
C GLY A 201 -21.19 -18.46 7.26
N ALA A 202 -21.14 -17.93 8.49
CA ALA A 202 -21.18 -16.49 8.71
C ALA A 202 -19.92 -15.80 8.17
N CYS A 203 -18.74 -16.42 8.33
CA CYS A 203 -17.50 -15.89 7.76
C CYS A 203 -17.57 -15.78 6.22
N LYS A 204 -18.17 -16.75 5.53
CA LYS A 204 -18.37 -16.68 4.08
C LYS A 204 -19.28 -15.52 3.66
N GLU A 205 -20.37 -15.31 4.38
CA GLU A 205 -21.27 -14.17 4.11
C GLU A 205 -20.59 -12.83 4.43
N LEU A 206 -19.78 -12.76 5.48
CA LEU A 206 -18.96 -11.60 5.79
C LEU A 206 -17.93 -11.31 4.70
N ILE A 207 -17.24 -12.33 4.18
CA ILE A 207 -16.30 -12.18 3.05
C ILE A 207 -16.99 -11.55 1.84
N LYS A 208 -18.21 -11.98 1.52
CA LYS A 208 -19.00 -11.41 0.42
C LYS A 208 -19.35 -9.96 0.68
N GLU A 209 -19.78 -9.63 1.91
CA GLU A 209 -20.09 -8.24 2.30
C GLU A 209 -18.86 -7.33 2.25
N LEU A 210 -17.67 -7.87 2.55
CA LEU A 210 -16.38 -7.18 2.46
C LEU A 210 -15.73 -7.26 1.07
N GLU A 211 -16.44 -7.82 0.09
CA GLU A 211 -16.05 -7.89 -1.33
C GLU A 211 -14.68 -8.55 -1.59
N GLY A 212 -14.21 -9.40 -0.69
CA GLY A 212 -12.90 -10.06 -0.80
C GLY A 212 -11.70 -9.10 -0.77
N LEU A 213 -11.87 -7.89 -0.21
CA LEU A 213 -10.79 -6.90 -0.08
C LEU A 213 -9.83 -7.28 1.07
N PRO A 214 -8.52 -7.54 0.81
CA PRO A 214 -7.56 -7.95 1.83
C PRO A 214 -7.53 -7.05 3.07
N LEU A 215 -7.48 -5.72 2.90
CA LEU A 215 -7.42 -4.79 4.03
C LEU A 215 -8.69 -4.87 4.91
N ALA A 216 -9.85 -4.98 4.28
CA ALA A 216 -11.12 -5.09 4.98
C ALA A 216 -11.21 -6.41 5.76
N LEU A 217 -10.76 -7.51 5.14
CA LEU A 217 -10.67 -8.82 5.78
C LEU A 217 -9.70 -8.82 6.96
N GLN A 218 -8.55 -8.15 6.83
CA GLN A 218 -7.60 -8.01 7.93
C GLN A 218 -8.23 -7.29 9.12
N ILE A 219 -8.83 -6.12 8.90
CA ILE A 219 -9.44 -5.33 9.98
C ILE A 219 -10.62 -6.07 10.62
N ALA A 220 -11.48 -6.70 9.81
CA ALA A 220 -12.59 -7.49 10.33
C ALA A 220 -12.09 -8.71 11.13
N GLY A 221 -11.08 -9.41 10.62
CA GLY A 221 -10.46 -10.54 11.30
C GLY A 221 -9.85 -10.14 12.64
N HIS A 222 -9.08 -9.06 12.68
CA HIS A 222 -8.48 -8.53 13.91
C HIS A 222 -9.54 -8.09 14.92
N LEU A 223 -10.55 -7.33 14.48
CA LEU A 223 -11.66 -6.91 15.32
C LEU A 223 -12.40 -8.12 15.93
N LEU A 224 -12.75 -9.11 15.11
CA LEU A 224 -13.41 -10.32 15.57
C LEU A 224 -12.53 -11.14 16.51
N ASN A 225 -11.23 -11.22 16.25
CA ASN A 225 -10.31 -11.98 17.09
C ASN A 225 -10.15 -11.35 18.48
N VAL A 226 -10.08 -10.02 18.56
CA VAL A 226 -9.95 -9.29 19.83
C VAL A 226 -11.26 -9.33 20.63
N GLU A 227 -12.40 -9.06 19.97
CA GLU A 227 -13.69 -8.86 20.64
C GLU A 227 -14.50 -10.16 20.81
N ALA A 228 -13.99 -11.31 20.36
CA ALA A 228 -14.68 -12.60 20.49
C ALA A 228 -14.99 -12.95 21.95
N ASN A 229 -14.09 -12.59 22.88
CA ASN A 229 -14.30 -12.84 24.31
C ASN A 229 -15.41 -11.97 24.91
N ASP A 230 -15.68 -10.82 24.29
CA ASP A 230 -16.75 -9.90 24.67
C ASP A 230 -18.07 -10.20 23.92
N GLY A 231 -18.13 -11.33 23.23
CA GLY A 231 -19.33 -11.88 22.59
C GLY A 231 -19.54 -11.45 21.14
N LEU A 232 -18.68 -10.60 20.56
CA LEU A 232 -18.80 -10.22 19.16
C LEU A 232 -18.47 -11.42 18.25
N ASN A 233 -19.40 -11.81 17.39
CA ASN A 233 -19.15 -12.85 16.38
C ASN A 233 -19.38 -12.34 14.95
N ALA A 234 -19.07 -13.20 13.96
CA ALA A 234 -19.15 -12.84 12.55
C ALA A 234 -20.59 -12.50 12.10
N ILE A 235 -21.62 -13.09 12.71
CA ILE A 235 -23.03 -12.79 12.42
C ILE A 235 -23.35 -11.37 12.90
N ASP A 236 -22.93 -11.02 14.11
CA ASP A 236 -23.16 -9.69 14.68
C ASP A 236 -22.48 -8.60 13.85
N LEU A 237 -21.21 -8.81 13.48
CA LEU A 237 -20.48 -7.85 12.65
C LEU A 237 -21.11 -7.70 11.27
N LEU A 238 -21.51 -8.81 10.64
CA LEU A 238 -22.21 -8.79 9.35
C LEU A 238 -23.52 -7.99 9.43
N GLN A 239 -24.33 -8.24 10.45
CA GLN A 239 -25.59 -7.53 10.66
C GLN A 239 -25.35 -6.03 10.86
N GLN A 240 -24.40 -5.69 11.73
CA GLN A 240 -24.01 -4.32 11.98
C GLN A 240 -23.50 -3.56 10.74
N LEU A 241 -22.80 -4.25 9.84
CA LEU A 241 -22.34 -3.67 8.58
C LEU A 241 -23.50 -3.43 7.61
N ARG A 242 -24.43 -4.39 7.49
CA ARG A 242 -25.63 -4.27 6.66
C ARG A 242 -26.55 -3.15 7.13
N ASP A 243 -26.74 -3.03 8.43
CA ASP A 243 -27.60 -1.99 9.02
C ASP A 243 -27.01 -0.59 8.80
N GLY A 244 -25.70 -0.42 9.03
CA GLY A 244 -25.04 0.88 8.85
C GLY A 244 -24.87 1.28 7.38
N LYS A 245 -24.70 0.32 6.46
CA LYS A 245 -24.61 0.59 5.01
C LYS A 245 -25.88 1.27 4.47
N ASN A 246 -27.05 0.93 5.00
CA ASN A 246 -28.32 1.57 4.60
C ASN A 246 -28.43 3.04 5.04
N ILE A 247 -27.58 3.48 5.97
CA ILE A 247 -27.60 4.84 6.54
C ILE A 247 -26.61 5.76 5.81
N LEU A 248 -25.50 5.20 5.31
CA LEU A 248 -24.48 5.95 4.55
C LEU A 248 -24.94 6.10 3.10
N GLU A 249 -25.36 7.30 2.70
CA GLU A 249 -25.68 7.63 1.31
C GLU A 249 -24.50 7.26 0.37
N SER A 250 -24.83 6.67 -0.78
CA SER A 250 -23.89 6.14 -1.76
C SER A 250 -23.00 7.24 -2.37
N ARG A 251 -21.90 7.58 -1.69
CA ARG A 251 -20.79 8.32 -2.29
C ARG A 251 -19.83 7.32 -2.93
N GLU A 252 -20.27 6.71 -4.03
CA GLU A 252 -19.38 5.90 -4.85
C GLU A 252 -18.41 6.83 -5.59
N SER A 253 -17.22 6.99 -5.04
CA SER A 253 -16.07 7.49 -5.78
C SER A 253 -14.99 6.40 -5.73
N ILE A 254 -14.32 6.18 -6.87
CA ILE A 254 -13.28 5.14 -7.04
C ILE A 254 -12.09 5.38 -6.09
N ASP A 255 -11.99 6.58 -5.54
CA ASP A 255 -10.90 7.06 -4.71
C ASP A 255 -11.12 6.82 -3.21
N GLN A 256 -12.35 6.54 -2.80
CA GLN A 256 -12.74 6.32 -1.40
C GLN A 256 -12.95 4.83 -1.12
N PRO A 257 -12.81 4.39 0.15
CA PRO A 257 -13.23 3.05 0.53
C PRO A 257 -14.74 2.88 0.25
N THR A 258 -15.18 1.65 -0.03
CA THR A 258 -16.62 1.37 -0.14
C THR A 258 -17.32 1.73 1.18
N PRO A 259 -18.62 2.07 1.18
CA PRO A 259 -19.34 2.41 2.41
C PRO A 259 -19.22 1.35 3.51
N THR A 260 -19.23 0.07 3.13
CA THR A 260 -19.00 -1.04 4.05
C THR A 260 -17.61 -0.99 4.68
N VAL A 261 -16.57 -0.70 3.89
CA VAL A 261 -15.19 -0.61 4.39
C VAL A 261 -15.01 0.61 5.29
N ALA A 262 -15.58 1.75 4.93
CA ALA A 262 -15.57 2.95 5.78
C ALA A 262 -16.24 2.69 7.13
N LEU A 263 -17.42 2.05 7.12
CA LEU A 263 -18.14 1.66 8.33
C LEU A 263 -17.35 0.66 9.19
N LEU A 264 -16.66 -0.30 8.56
CA LEU A 264 -15.79 -1.23 9.27
C LEU A 264 -14.64 -0.49 9.97
N PHE A 265 -14.01 0.48 9.31
CA PHE A 265 -12.95 1.29 9.91
C PHE A 265 -13.47 2.08 11.11
N GLN A 266 -14.65 2.71 10.94
CA GLN A 266 -15.33 3.42 12.03
C GLN A 266 -15.57 2.49 13.22
N LYS A 267 -16.15 1.30 13.00
CA LYS A 267 -16.40 0.31 14.06
C LYS A 267 -15.13 -0.16 14.77
N SER A 268 -14.05 -0.37 14.01
CA SER A 268 -12.75 -0.74 14.62
C SER A 268 -12.21 0.39 15.49
N SER A 269 -12.33 1.64 15.03
CA SER A 269 -11.86 2.82 15.78
C SER A 269 -12.75 3.25 16.94
N ASP A 270 -14.07 3.02 16.90
CA ASP A 270 -15.01 3.36 17.98
C ASP A 270 -14.87 2.45 19.20
N ARG A 271 -14.19 1.32 19.02
CA ARG A 271 -13.85 0.38 20.07
C ARG A 271 -12.50 0.68 20.74
N LEU A 272 -11.80 1.73 20.30
CA LEU A 272 -10.62 2.27 20.98
C LEU A 272 -11.05 3.13 22.17
N ASP A 273 -10.25 3.13 23.24
CA ASP A 273 -10.37 4.15 24.26
C ASP A 273 -10.04 5.55 23.69
N VAL A 274 -10.45 6.60 24.41
CA VAL A 274 -10.31 7.99 23.96
C VAL A 274 -8.86 8.34 23.61
N GLN A 275 -7.89 7.96 24.45
CA GLN A 275 -6.48 8.27 24.25
C GLN A 275 -5.91 7.54 23.03
N THR A 276 -6.21 6.25 22.88
CA THR A 276 -5.76 5.46 21.73
C THR A 276 -6.38 5.97 20.43
N LYS A 277 -7.65 6.39 20.44
CA LYS A 277 -8.34 6.97 19.26
C LYS A 277 -7.70 8.30 18.84
N GLU A 278 -7.38 9.18 19.79
CA GLU A 278 -6.66 10.43 19.52
C GLU A 278 -5.25 10.16 18.94
N CYS A 279 -4.50 9.23 19.53
CA CYS A 279 -3.18 8.85 19.05
C CYS A 279 -3.23 8.28 17.62
N PHE A 280 -4.22 7.43 17.33
CA PHE A 280 -4.47 6.93 15.98
C PHE A 280 -4.75 8.07 15.01
N ALA A 281 -5.62 9.01 15.39
CA ALA A 281 -5.96 10.17 14.57
C ALA A 281 -4.72 11.03 14.21
N TYR A 282 -3.82 11.25 15.17
CA TYR A 282 -2.56 11.97 14.93
C TYR A 282 -1.62 11.28 13.93
N LEU A 283 -1.64 9.95 13.84
CA LEU A 283 -0.88 9.24 12.81
C LEU A 283 -1.36 9.59 11.40
N GLY A 284 -2.64 9.90 11.23
CA GLY A 284 -3.21 10.33 9.94
C GLY A 284 -2.66 11.66 9.44
N VAL A 285 -2.29 12.57 10.37
CA VAL A 285 -1.68 13.87 10.04
C VAL A 285 -0.18 13.72 9.81
N PHE A 286 0.47 12.88 10.62
CA PHE A 286 1.93 12.77 10.65
C PHE A 286 2.49 11.70 9.71
N ALA A 287 1.69 10.99 8.93
CA ALA A 287 2.17 9.91 8.06
C ALA A 287 3.22 10.41 7.03
N PRO A 288 4.54 10.18 7.23
CA PRO A 288 5.49 10.42 6.15
C PRO A 288 5.16 9.44 5.01
N LYS A 289 5.43 9.74 3.74
CA LYS A 289 5.26 8.72 2.67
C LYS A 289 6.55 7.92 2.51
N PRO A 290 6.54 6.58 2.64
CA PRO A 290 5.45 5.70 3.02
C PRO A 290 5.17 5.79 4.53
N SER A 291 3.89 5.63 4.90
CA SER A 291 3.34 5.84 6.27
C SER A 291 3.94 4.90 7.30
N THR A 292 5.21 5.15 7.64
CA THR A 292 6.06 4.34 8.48
C THR A 292 6.55 5.15 9.66
N PHE A 293 6.47 4.54 10.83
CA PHE A 293 6.67 5.22 12.11
C PHE A 293 7.62 4.40 12.97
N ASP A 294 8.52 5.08 13.68
CA ASP A 294 9.24 4.46 14.79
C ASP A 294 8.63 4.92 16.12
N LEU A 295 8.96 4.22 17.19
CA LEU A 295 8.44 4.53 18.53
C LEU A 295 8.88 5.92 19.02
N ALA A 296 10.03 6.44 18.59
CA ALA A 296 10.51 7.74 19.03
C ALA A 296 9.68 8.88 18.42
N ALA A 297 9.37 8.79 17.13
CA ALA A 297 8.48 9.70 16.44
C ALA A 297 7.07 9.66 17.04
N MET A 298 6.53 8.46 17.28
CA MET A 298 5.24 8.29 17.96
C MET A 298 5.24 8.91 19.37
N LYS A 299 6.29 8.66 20.16
CA LYS A 299 6.48 9.27 21.48
C LYS A 299 6.44 10.79 21.41
N SER A 300 7.18 11.39 20.47
CA SER A 300 7.25 12.84 20.28
C SER A 300 5.93 13.46 19.84
N VAL A 301 5.22 12.84 18.90
CA VAL A 301 3.93 13.34 18.38
C VAL A 301 2.83 13.20 19.42
N TRP A 302 2.76 12.06 20.10
CA TRP A 302 1.72 11.78 21.10
C TRP A 302 2.01 12.40 22.47
N GLN A 303 3.23 12.91 22.70
CA GLN A 303 3.67 13.50 23.97
C GLN A 303 3.44 12.59 25.19
N ILE A 304 3.71 11.29 25.03
CA ILE A 304 3.60 10.28 26.10
C ILE A 304 4.94 9.66 26.43
N ASP A 305 5.06 9.02 27.60
CA ASP A 305 6.32 8.42 28.04
C ASP A 305 6.64 7.10 27.35
N ASP A 306 5.65 6.20 27.27
CA ASP A 306 5.76 4.88 26.61
C ASP A 306 4.64 4.70 25.57
N PRO A 307 4.96 4.72 24.27
CA PRO A 307 3.98 4.51 23.20
C PRO A 307 3.57 3.04 23.01
N LYS A 308 4.29 2.07 23.59
CA LYS A 308 4.09 0.64 23.30
C LYS A 308 2.69 0.12 23.61
N PRO A 309 2.02 0.48 24.72
CA PRO A 309 0.66 -0.02 24.99
C PRO A 309 -0.33 0.40 23.89
N ILE A 310 -0.30 1.66 23.48
CA ILE A 310 -1.15 2.20 22.42
C ILE A 310 -0.83 1.51 21.08
N VAL A 311 0.45 1.43 20.72
CA VAL A 311 0.89 0.75 19.50
C VAL A 311 0.44 -0.70 19.47
N ARG A 312 0.54 -1.41 20.60
CA ARG A 312 0.08 -2.79 20.73
C ARG A 312 -1.42 -2.90 20.44
N THR A 313 -2.24 -2.04 21.04
CA THR A 313 -3.69 -2.00 20.77
C THR A 313 -4.00 -1.75 19.30
N LEU A 314 -3.29 -0.81 18.66
CA LEU A 314 -3.48 -0.52 17.23
C LEU A 314 -3.08 -1.70 16.34
N VAL A 315 -1.99 -2.41 16.69
CA VAL A 315 -1.55 -3.62 15.99
C VAL A 315 -2.54 -4.78 16.17
N GLU A 316 -3.00 -5.02 17.39
CA GLU A 316 -3.97 -6.09 17.68
C GLU A 316 -5.29 -5.90 16.91
N ARG A 317 -5.64 -4.64 16.61
CA ARG A 317 -6.83 -4.24 15.85
C ARG A 317 -6.60 -4.09 14.33
N GLY A 318 -5.40 -4.38 13.84
CA GLY A 318 -5.07 -4.26 12.42
C GLY A 318 -5.05 -2.83 11.88
N LEU A 319 -4.96 -1.83 12.77
CA LEU A 319 -4.85 -0.41 12.42
C LEU A 319 -3.40 0.02 12.17
N LEU A 320 -2.44 -0.76 12.67
CA LEU A 320 -1.01 -0.68 12.37
C LEU A 320 -0.45 -2.07 12.10
N GLU A 321 0.54 -2.14 11.22
CA GLU A 321 1.29 -3.36 10.94
C GLU A 321 2.74 -3.22 11.41
N PRO A 322 3.27 -4.15 12.24
CA PRO A 322 4.67 -4.11 12.62
C PRO A 322 5.57 -4.50 11.45
N ILE A 323 6.75 -3.89 11.42
CA ILE A 323 7.86 -4.21 10.52
C ILE A 323 9.04 -4.64 11.42
N PRO A 324 9.08 -5.91 11.86
CA PRO A 324 10.02 -6.37 12.88
C PRO A 324 11.49 -6.14 12.49
N GLU A 325 11.83 -6.30 11.21
CA GLU A 325 13.19 -6.19 10.69
C GLU A 325 13.79 -4.79 10.86
N LEU A 326 12.92 -3.77 10.89
CA LEU A 326 13.33 -2.37 11.05
C LEU A 326 12.98 -1.79 12.43
N GLY A 327 12.24 -2.53 13.26
CA GLY A 327 11.67 -1.99 14.50
C GLY A 327 10.72 -0.82 14.26
N ARG A 328 9.99 -0.85 13.13
CA ARG A 328 9.05 0.20 12.71
C ARG A 328 7.64 -0.34 12.58
N TYR A 329 6.69 0.55 12.32
CA TYR A 329 5.29 0.23 12.08
C TYR A 329 4.83 0.91 10.79
N GLN A 330 3.88 0.31 10.08
CA GLN A 330 3.28 0.84 8.87
C GLN A 330 1.77 0.98 9.02
N MET A 331 1.22 1.99 8.36
CA MET A 331 -0.23 2.19 8.25
C MET A 331 -0.64 2.21 6.77
N HIS A 332 -1.73 1.51 6.43
CA HIS A 332 -2.27 1.57 5.07
C HIS A 332 -2.82 2.97 4.76
N SER A 333 -2.70 3.45 3.51
CA SER A 333 -3.13 4.81 3.14
C SER A 333 -4.60 5.10 3.42
N LEU A 334 -5.49 4.12 3.21
CA LEU A 334 -6.90 4.22 3.59
C LEU A 334 -7.12 4.36 5.11
N LEU A 335 -6.31 3.69 5.93
CA LEU A 335 -6.36 3.85 7.38
C LEU A 335 -5.80 5.21 7.80
N ALA A 336 -4.77 5.72 7.11
CA ALA A 336 -4.26 7.07 7.33
C ALA A 336 -5.32 8.14 7.01
N ALA A 337 -6.06 7.96 5.92
CA ALA A 337 -7.17 8.84 5.56
C ALA A 337 -8.31 8.78 6.59
N HIS A 338 -8.68 7.57 7.03
CA HIS A 338 -9.67 7.40 8.11
C HIS A 338 -9.22 8.07 9.39
N ALA A 339 -7.99 7.81 9.86
CA ALA A 339 -7.40 8.43 11.03
C ALA A 339 -7.45 9.96 10.96
N ARG A 340 -7.04 10.54 9.82
CA ARG A 340 -7.08 12.00 9.62
C ARG A 340 -8.50 12.57 9.72
N SER A 341 -9.49 11.87 9.15
CA SER A 341 -10.90 12.30 9.19
C SER A 341 -11.47 12.39 10.61
N LEU A 342 -10.87 11.68 11.58
CA LEU A 342 -11.28 11.76 12.99
C LEU A 342 -10.93 13.10 13.65
N LEU A 343 -10.08 13.92 13.04
CA LEU A 343 -9.73 15.27 13.53
C LEU A 343 -10.55 16.38 12.87
N GLU A 344 -11.25 16.06 11.79
CA GLU A 344 -12.04 17.02 11.00
C GLU A 344 -13.51 17.07 11.47
N ASN A 345 -13.90 16.16 12.38
CA ASN A 345 -15.24 16.04 12.98
C ASN A 345 -15.22 16.39 14.47
#